data_AF-G8X8D3-F1
#
_entry.id   AF-G8X8D3-F1
#
_cell.length_a   1.000
_cell.length_b   1.000
_cell.length_c   1.000
_cell.angle_alpha   90.00
_cell.angle_beta   90.00
_cell.angle_gamma   90.00
#
_symmetry.space_group_name_H-M   'P 1'
#
loop_
_entity.id
_entity.type
_entity.pdbx_description
1 polymer ?
#
loop_
_entity_poly.entity_id
_entity_poly.type
_entity_poly.pdbx_seq_one_letter_code
_entity_poly.pdbx_strand_id
1 'polypeptide(L)'
;MMEKLYPQDDFEKFIIDDENKGLLKNNNKLFSGIRETFSDEIGYYGRDKFCNGVPHGIYFSNRLNDNKISRSIHIYIYGEDRFCFTFSNLDCNISIYNLSYQNDILIDDFYCKNGNKGYNAKFSELFSKDDLDYNKLLVENQDIIDEYFEIQYDIYSIGTFIDVSRDKAQYTKVLNAYLVSMDMQKYLGKTIPDTFMEKFVWQEEQIGKTINEDQLSTDVQFIGGVTVAYHDITQVIVAVITVMNVNSQEIVDQAIYTEDKITMHIPDVFGFNETVWAIKAFEKLTIKPQLIFCDGHGIEHPKNMGLATFLGIQLDIPTIGCAKKRLVGYYKKEDLGDKRADRIELIFDQKVVGKALRTKENTNPIYVSIGHKISLETSVNWVLETTQSTRLPFVLEKAIEIARQQLPEQFRIDFMNDELNQYGIIK
;
A
#
# COMPACT_ATOMS: atom_id res chain seq x y z
N MET A 1 -28.55 14.99 -9.40
CA MET A 1 -27.25 14.60 -8.81
C MET A 1 -26.77 15.74 -7.92
N MET A 2 -26.51 15.49 -6.64
CA MET A 2 -25.95 16.45 -5.68
C MET A 2 -24.47 16.17 -5.50
N GLU A 3 -23.67 17.22 -5.33
CA GLU A 3 -22.23 17.11 -5.05
C GLU A 3 -21.86 17.87 -3.78
N LYS A 4 -20.91 17.31 -3.02
CA LYS A 4 -20.26 17.97 -1.87
C LYS A 4 -18.76 17.95 -2.06
N LEU A 5 -18.10 19.08 -1.82
CA LEU A 5 -16.65 19.21 -1.96
C LEU A 5 -16.03 19.54 -0.59
N TYR A 6 -14.90 18.91 -0.31
CA TYR A 6 -14.09 19.08 0.88
C TYR A 6 -12.68 19.49 0.45
N PRO A 7 -12.42 20.79 0.24
CA PRO A 7 -11.12 21.27 -0.21
C PRO A 7 -10.05 21.18 0.88
N GLN A 8 -8.79 21.05 0.46
CA GLN A 8 -7.62 20.93 1.32
C GLN A 8 -7.15 22.28 1.91
N ASP A 9 -7.41 23.40 1.23
CA ASP A 9 -7.12 24.77 1.70
C ASP A 9 -8.43 25.59 1.82
N ASP A 10 -8.39 26.79 2.42
CA ASP A 10 -9.50 27.76 2.44
C ASP A 10 -9.93 28.13 1.01
N PHE A 11 -10.86 27.35 0.47
CA PHE A 11 -11.41 27.49 -0.88
C PHE A 11 -12.89 27.82 -0.78
N GLU A 12 -13.24 29.09 -0.99
CA GLU A 12 -14.63 29.52 -1.10
C GLU A 12 -15.23 29.10 -2.45
N LYS A 13 -16.26 28.24 -2.46
CA LYS A 13 -17.20 27.91 -3.57
C LYS A 13 -16.66 27.88 -5.02
N PHE A 14 -16.74 26.69 -5.64
CA PHE A 14 -16.38 26.43 -7.03
C PHE A 14 -17.45 26.86 -8.05
N ILE A 15 -17.00 27.11 -9.29
CA ILE A 15 -17.78 27.11 -10.54
C ILE A 15 -17.35 25.86 -11.32
N ILE A 16 -18.31 25.07 -11.81
CA ILE A 16 -18.02 23.96 -12.75
C ILE A 16 -17.83 24.60 -14.13
N ASP A 17 -16.63 24.48 -14.68
CA ASP A 17 -16.33 24.93 -16.04
C ASP A 17 -16.63 23.81 -17.03
N ASP A 18 -17.84 23.86 -17.61
CA ASP A 18 -18.31 22.90 -18.61
C ASP A 18 -17.49 22.95 -19.92
N GLU A 19 -16.72 24.02 -20.17
CA GLU A 19 -15.92 24.16 -21.39
C GLU A 19 -14.56 23.41 -21.32
N ASN A 20 -14.14 22.96 -20.13
CA ASN A 20 -12.83 22.33 -19.89
C ASN A 20 -12.86 20.93 -19.24
N LYS A 21 -13.75 20.05 -19.73
CA LYS A 21 -13.68 18.59 -19.48
C LYS A 21 -13.60 18.19 -17.99
N GLY A 22 -14.38 18.82 -17.10
CA GLY A 22 -14.57 18.33 -15.73
C GLY A 22 -13.41 18.56 -14.75
N LEU A 23 -12.42 19.41 -15.09
CA LEU A 23 -11.42 19.86 -14.12
C LEU A 23 -12.05 20.79 -13.08
N LEU A 24 -12.01 20.38 -11.81
CA LEU A 24 -12.51 21.20 -10.69
C LEU A 24 -11.52 22.36 -10.44
N LYS A 25 -11.94 23.60 -10.74
CA LYS A 25 -11.11 24.82 -10.64
C LYS A 25 -11.84 25.95 -9.92
N ASN A 26 -11.09 26.75 -9.18
CA ASN A 26 -11.59 27.99 -8.60
C ASN A 26 -10.48 29.05 -8.57
N ASN A 27 -10.75 30.24 -9.11
CA ASN A 27 -9.80 31.35 -9.22
C ASN A 27 -8.42 30.93 -9.75
N ASN A 28 -8.39 30.13 -10.82
CA ASN A 28 -7.19 29.56 -11.46
C ASN A 28 -6.34 28.60 -10.60
N LYS A 29 -6.80 28.21 -9.40
CA LYS A 29 -6.22 27.09 -8.66
C LYS A 29 -7.02 25.81 -8.93
N LEU A 30 -6.31 24.71 -9.14
CA LEU A 30 -6.90 23.39 -9.34
C LEU A 30 -7.29 22.79 -7.98
N PHE A 31 -8.41 22.08 -7.93
CA PHE A 31 -8.95 21.50 -6.71
C PHE A 31 -8.08 20.35 -6.20
N SER A 32 -7.64 20.47 -4.95
CA SER A 32 -7.13 19.34 -4.17
C SER A 32 -8.08 19.12 -2.99
N GLY A 33 -8.56 17.90 -2.80
CA GLY A 33 -9.58 17.61 -1.81
C GLY A 33 -10.41 16.37 -2.12
N ILE A 34 -11.53 16.22 -1.42
CA ILE A 34 -12.48 15.11 -1.60
C ILE A 34 -13.75 15.63 -2.26
N ARG A 35 -14.26 14.92 -3.27
CA ARG A 35 -15.59 15.13 -3.84
C ARG A 35 -16.49 13.97 -3.49
N GLU A 36 -17.67 14.26 -2.97
CA GLU A 36 -18.76 13.30 -2.85
C GLU A 36 -19.84 13.60 -3.87
N THR A 37 -20.33 12.57 -4.54
CA THR A 37 -21.40 12.65 -5.53
C THR A 37 -22.55 11.76 -5.08
N PHE A 38 -23.78 12.26 -5.13
CA PHE A 38 -24.96 11.53 -4.69
C PHE A 38 -26.10 11.68 -5.70
N SER A 39 -26.78 10.58 -5.99
CA SER A 39 -27.97 10.60 -6.84
C SER A 39 -28.99 9.55 -6.38
N ASP A 40 -30.10 10.01 -5.80
CA ASP A 40 -31.24 9.15 -5.43
C ASP A 40 -31.85 8.47 -6.65
N GLU A 41 -31.93 9.17 -7.79
CA GLU A 41 -32.59 8.68 -9.01
C GLU A 41 -31.96 7.42 -9.60
N ILE A 42 -30.63 7.28 -9.46
CA ILE A 42 -29.87 6.11 -9.95
C ILE A 42 -29.24 5.32 -8.80
N GLY A 43 -29.66 5.60 -7.55
CA GLY A 43 -29.18 4.93 -6.35
C GLY A 43 -27.64 4.96 -6.20
N TYR A 44 -27.02 6.10 -6.46
CA TYR A 44 -25.57 6.23 -6.59
C TYR A 44 -24.96 7.11 -5.50
N TYR A 45 -23.84 6.65 -4.94
CA TYR A 45 -22.95 7.45 -4.09
C TYR A 45 -21.50 7.23 -4.52
N GLY A 46 -20.77 8.31 -4.78
CA GLY A 46 -19.34 8.30 -5.12
C GLY A 46 -18.55 9.18 -4.16
N ARG A 47 -17.32 8.80 -3.81
CA ARG A 47 -16.39 9.60 -3.02
C ARG A 47 -15.01 9.55 -3.66
N ASP A 48 -14.67 10.60 -4.39
CA ASP A 48 -13.42 10.78 -5.12
C ASP A 48 -12.42 11.61 -4.33
N LYS A 49 -11.14 11.39 -4.60
CA LYS A 49 -10.07 12.27 -4.15
C LYS A 49 -9.37 12.88 -5.34
N PHE A 50 -9.05 14.16 -5.23
CA PHE A 50 -8.36 14.94 -6.24
C PHE A 50 -7.08 15.54 -5.70
N CYS A 51 -6.05 15.56 -6.52
CA CYS A 51 -4.82 16.31 -6.31
C CYS A 51 -4.60 17.19 -7.53
N ASN A 52 -4.59 18.51 -7.33
CA ASN A 52 -4.38 19.48 -8.40
C ASN A 52 -5.34 19.27 -9.59
N GLY A 53 -6.62 19.02 -9.30
CA GLY A 53 -7.71 18.86 -10.28
C GLY A 53 -7.78 17.48 -10.93
N VAL A 54 -6.89 16.54 -10.54
CA VAL A 54 -6.78 15.22 -11.14
C VAL A 54 -7.22 14.14 -10.13
N PRO A 55 -8.08 13.16 -10.52
CA PRO A 55 -8.41 12.02 -9.67
C PRO A 55 -7.14 11.29 -9.19
N HIS A 56 -7.04 11.05 -7.89
CA HIS A 56 -5.83 10.48 -7.30
C HIS A 56 -6.12 9.83 -5.94
N GLY A 57 -5.53 8.67 -5.67
CA GLY A 57 -5.79 7.86 -4.49
C GLY A 57 -6.98 6.94 -4.69
N ILE A 58 -7.75 6.67 -3.64
CA ILE A 58 -8.87 5.73 -3.70
C ILE A 58 -10.18 6.48 -3.96
N TYR A 59 -10.96 5.98 -4.91
CA TYR A 59 -12.33 6.39 -5.18
C TYR A 59 -13.28 5.25 -4.83
N PHE A 60 -14.34 5.57 -4.09
CA PHE A 60 -15.39 4.61 -3.75
C PHE A 60 -16.66 4.95 -4.50
N SER A 61 -17.32 3.96 -5.07
CA SER A 61 -18.67 4.10 -5.60
C SER A 61 -19.59 3.01 -5.05
N ASN A 62 -20.84 3.36 -4.81
CA ASN A 62 -21.91 2.43 -4.52
C ASN A 62 -23.05 2.73 -5.49
N ARG A 63 -23.62 1.69 -6.08
CA ARG A 63 -24.76 1.79 -6.98
C ARG A 63 -25.78 0.72 -6.65
N LEU A 64 -27.01 1.15 -6.46
CA LEU A 64 -28.17 0.31 -6.22
C LEU A 64 -28.97 0.17 -7.52
N ASN A 65 -29.00 -1.05 -8.06
CA ASN A 65 -29.83 -1.40 -9.23
C ASN A 65 -30.74 -2.59 -8.84
N ASP A 66 -32.05 -2.47 -9.00
CA ASP A 66 -33.03 -3.56 -8.84
C ASP A 66 -32.79 -4.49 -7.64
N ASN A 67 -32.66 -3.92 -6.43
CA ASN A 67 -32.37 -4.61 -5.16
C ASN A 67 -30.99 -5.28 -5.04
N LYS A 68 -30.05 -4.98 -5.92
CA LYS A 68 -28.64 -5.39 -5.82
C LYS A 68 -27.77 -4.18 -5.52
N ILE A 69 -26.90 -4.32 -4.53
CA ILE A 69 -25.86 -3.32 -4.24
C ILE A 69 -24.60 -3.76 -4.98
N SER A 70 -24.11 -2.87 -5.83
CA SER A 70 -22.76 -2.95 -6.38
C SER A 70 -21.90 -1.88 -5.72
N ARG A 71 -20.72 -2.27 -5.26
CA ARG A 71 -19.71 -1.36 -4.70
C ARG A 71 -18.49 -1.43 -5.57
N SER A 72 -17.93 -0.30 -5.98
CA SER A 72 -16.66 -0.27 -6.70
C SER A 72 -15.62 0.50 -5.91
N ILE A 73 -14.39 0.00 -5.85
CA ILE A 73 -13.24 0.69 -5.31
C ILE A 73 -12.29 0.90 -6.47
N HIS A 74 -12.00 2.15 -6.80
CA HIS A 74 -11.06 2.50 -7.85
C HIS A 74 -9.80 3.07 -7.22
N ILE A 75 -8.64 2.74 -7.75
CA ILE A 75 -7.36 3.31 -7.31
C ILE A 75 -6.83 4.15 -8.46
N TYR A 76 -7.01 5.47 -8.33
CA TYR A 76 -6.53 6.43 -9.30
C TYR A 76 -5.09 6.84 -9.00
N ILE A 77 -4.24 6.81 -10.02
CA ILE A 77 -2.86 7.32 -9.89
C ILE A 77 -2.55 8.18 -11.11
N TYR A 78 -2.43 9.48 -10.82
CA TYR A 78 -2.26 10.53 -11.82
C TYR A 78 -3.42 10.65 -12.81
N GLY A 79 -4.66 10.48 -12.34
CA GLY A 79 -5.87 10.64 -13.17
C GLY A 79 -6.38 9.37 -13.81
N GLU A 80 -5.59 8.30 -13.72
CA GLU A 80 -5.89 7.01 -14.34
C GLU A 80 -6.37 5.98 -13.33
N ASP A 81 -7.46 5.30 -13.66
CA ASP A 81 -7.99 4.20 -12.86
C ASP A 81 -7.12 2.95 -13.03
N ARG A 82 -6.24 2.71 -12.06
CA ARG A 82 -5.28 1.60 -12.10
C ARG A 82 -5.92 0.29 -11.68
N PHE A 83 -6.81 0.35 -10.70
CA PHE A 83 -7.51 -0.83 -10.19
C PHE A 83 -8.95 -0.47 -9.92
N CYS A 84 -9.89 -1.19 -10.52
CA CYS A 84 -11.28 -1.13 -10.13
C CYS A 84 -11.75 -2.49 -9.61
N PHE A 85 -12.07 -2.54 -8.33
CA PHE A 85 -12.66 -3.68 -7.64
C PHE A 85 -14.15 -3.47 -7.57
N THR A 86 -14.93 -4.18 -8.38
CA THR A 86 -16.39 -4.13 -8.35
C THR A 86 -16.95 -5.35 -7.62
N PHE A 87 -17.54 -5.12 -6.46
CA PHE A 87 -18.24 -6.10 -5.63
C PHE A 87 -19.72 -6.07 -5.96
N SER A 88 -20.29 -7.20 -6.37
CA SER A 88 -21.73 -7.35 -6.57
C SER A 88 -22.20 -8.66 -5.95
N ASN A 89 -23.03 -8.59 -4.91
CA ASN A 89 -23.44 -9.74 -4.10
C ASN A 89 -22.25 -10.48 -3.45
N LEU A 90 -21.94 -11.73 -3.89
CA LEU A 90 -20.85 -12.58 -3.40
C LEU A 90 -19.64 -12.62 -4.37
N ASP A 91 -19.75 -11.96 -5.53
CA ASP A 91 -18.74 -11.98 -6.57
C ASP A 91 -17.93 -10.67 -6.54
N CYS A 92 -16.60 -10.79 -6.66
CA CYS A 92 -15.68 -9.67 -6.80
C CYS A 92 -15.07 -9.71 -8.20
N ASN A 93 -15.27 -8.66 -8.98
CA ASN A 93 -14.63 -8.47 -10.27
C ASN A 93 -13.51 -7.45 -10.11
N ILE A 94 -12.30 -7.81 -10.49
CA ILE A 94 -11.15 -6.90 -10.49
C ILE A 94 -10.84 -6.57 -11.94
N SER A 95 -10.81 -5.29 -12.25
CA SER A 95 -10.22 -4.78 -13.47
C SER A 95 -8.94 -4.03 -13.11
N ILE A 96 -7.91 -4.28 -13.89
CA ILE A 96 -6.66 -3.54 -13.83
C ILE A 96 -6.66 -2.70 -15.11
N TYR A 97 -6.50 -1.38 -15.00
CA TYR A 97 -6.59 -0.44 -16.11
C TYR A 97 -7.94 -0.41 -16.87
N ASN A 98 -9.07 -0.55 -16.17
CA ASN A 98 -10.40 -0.60 -16.81
C ASN A 98 -10.59 -1.72 -17.86
N LEU A 99 -9.70 -2.71 -17.91
CA LEU A 99 -9.87 -3.89 -18.75
C LEU A 99 -10.65 -4.96 -17.99
N SER A 100 -11.83 -5.29 -18.52
CA SER A 100 -12.59 -6.46 -18.09
C SER A 100 -11.96 -7.70 -18.74
N TYR A 101 -11.32 -8.56 -17.94
CA TYR A 101 -10.99 -9.92 -18.36
C TYR A 101 -12.29 -10.71 -18.45
N GLN A 102 -13.00 -10.61 -19.58
CA GLN A 102 -14.27 -11.30 -19.71
C GLN A 102 -14.14 -12.82 -19.75
N ASN A 103 -12.94 -13.40 -19.95
CA ASN A 103 -12.69 -14.82 -19.77
C ASN A 103 -11.20 -15.09 -19.39
N ASP A 104 -11.00 -15.89 -18.34
CA ASP A 104 -9.87 -16.79 -18.11
C ASP A 104 -8.56 -16.34 -17.44
N ILE A 105 -8.52 -15.25 -16.67
CA ILE A 105 -7.36 -14.96 -15.81
C ILE A 105 -7.82 -14.76 -14.36
N LEU A 106 -7.61 -15.78 -13.51
CA LEU A 106 -7.65 -15.58 -12.06
C LEU A 106 -6.36 -14.88 -11.64
N ILE A 107 -6.48 -13.81 -10.88
CA ILE A 107 -5.39 -13.24 -10.09
C ILE A 107 -5.46 -13.92 -8.72
N ASP A 108 -4.37 -14.52 -8.26
CA ASP A 108 -4.34 -15.21 -6.95
C ASP A 108 -4.96 -14.33 -5.84
N ASP A 109 -5.88 -14.95 -5.07
CA ASP A 109 -6.76 -14.51 -3.97
C ASP A 109 -8.25 -14.24 -4.21
N PHE A 110 -8.83 -14.31 -5.43
CA PHE A 110 -10.31 -14.24 -5.57
C PHE A 110 -10.94 -15.17 -6.62
N TYR A 111 -12.04 -15.82 -6.21
CA TYR A 111 -12.84 -16.76 -6.98
C TYR A 111 -13.75 -16.06 -7.99
N CYS A 112 -13.71 -16.50 -9.26
CA CYS A 112 -14.88 -16.40 -10.13
C CYS A 112 -15.02 -17.66 -10.98
N LYS A 113 -16.24 -18.18 -11.03
CA LYS A 113 -16.58 -19.47 -11.67
C LYS A 113 -17.05 -19.21 -13.10
N ASN A 114 -16.36 -19.80 -14.08
CA ASN A 114 -16.88 -19.92 -15.44
C ASN A 114 -16.82 -21.40 -15.87
N GLY A 115 -17.93 -22.12 -15.78
CA GLY A 115 -17.98 -23.55 -16.06
C GLY A 115 -17.07 -24.40 -15.16
N ASN A 116 -16.31 -25.34 -15.74
CA ASN A 116 -15.54 -26.38 -15.03
C ASN A 116 -14.00 -26.20 -15.02
N LYS A 117 -13.45 -25.10 -15.55
CA LYS A 117 -11.99 -24.86 -15.53
C LYS A 117 -11.68 -23.39 -15.26
N GLY A 118 -10.97 -23.12 -14.17
CA GLY A 118 -10.30 -21.86 -13.89
C GLY A 118 -8.79 -22.09 -13.88
N TYR A 119 -8.02 -21.08 -14.29
CA TYR A 119 -6.57 -21.08 -14.26
C TYR A 119 -6.10 -19.96 -13.33
N ASN A 120 -5.36 -20.31 -12.28
CA ASN A 120 -4.70 -19.34 -11.40
C ASN A 120 -3.46 -18.78 -12.12
N ALA A 121 -3.41 -17.47 -12.27
CA ALA A 121 -2.20 -16.75 -12.66
C ALA A 121 -1.83 -15.79 -11.52
N LYS A 122 -0.54 -15.74 -11.19
CA LYS A 122 -0.05 -14.69 -10.28
C LYS A 122 0.04 -13.37 -11.03
N PHE A 123 -0.19 -12.26 -10.34
CA PHE A 123 0.01 -10.95 -10.97
C PHE A 123 1.44 -10.79 -11.53
N SER A 124 2.45 -11.34 -10.84
CA SER A 124 3.85 -11.39 -11.30
C SER A 124 4.08 -12.27 -12.53
N GLU A 125 3.15 -13.17 -12.87
CA GLU A 125 3.17 -13.93 -14.12
C GLU A 125 2.53 -13.13 -15.26
N LEU A 126 1.72 -12.12 -14.95
CA LEU A 126 1.05 -11.25 -15.90
C LEU A 126 1.88 -10.00 -16.26
N PHE A 127 2.62 -9.42 -15.31
CA PHE A 127 3.47 -8.26 -15.53
C PHE A 127 4.81 -8.41 -14.79
N SER A 128 5.91 -8.16 -15.49
CA SER A 128 7.25 -8.00 -14.94
C SER A 128 7.62 -6.51 -14.85
N LYS A 129 8.71 -6.18 -14.14
CA LYS A 129 9.25 -4.81 -14.12
C LYS A 129 9.59 -4.30 -15.51
N ASP A 130 10.10 -5.16 -16.38
CA ASP A 130 10.45 -4.79 -17.75
C ASP A 130 9.20 -4.44 -18.58
N ASP A 131 8.06 -5.06 -18.29
CA ASP A 131 6.78 -4.75 -18.96
C ASP A 131 6.22 -3.36 -18.57
N LEU A 132 6.77 -2.73 -17.52
CA LEU A 132 6.32 -1.42 -17.02
C LEU A 132 7.16 -0.25 -17.55
N ASP A 133 8.26 -0.53 -18.25
CA ASP A 133 8.92 0.46 -19.11
C ASP A 133 8.11 0.61 -20.41
N TYR A 134 7.03 1.39 -20.32
CA TYR A 134 6.12 1.57 -21.46
C TYR A 134 6.83 2.11 -22.69
N ASN A 135 7.85 2.96 -22.54
CA ASN A 135 8.57 3.48 -23.71
C ASN A 135 9.33 2.36 -24.42
N LYS A 136 10.08 1.55 -23.66
CA LYS A 136 10.78 0.39 -24.21
C LYS A 136 9.80 -0.60 -24.83
N LEU A 137 8.76 -0.96 -24.09
CA LEU A 137 7.77 -1.94 -24.53
C LEU A 137 7.05 -1.52 -25.82
N LEU A 138 6.73 -0.23 -25.97
CA LEU A 138 6.09 0.29 -27.18
C LEU A 138 7.06 0.35 -28.36
N VAL A 139 8.31 0.79 -28.14
CA VAL A 139 9.33 0.84 -29.20
C VAL A 139 9.66 -0.56 -29.73
N GLU A 140 9.73 -1.55 -28.85
CA GLU A 140 10.06 -2.94 -29.21
C GLU A 140 8.90 -3.68 -29.90
N ASN A 141 7.66 -3.15 -29.82
CA ASN A 141 6.44 -3.81 -30.32
C ASN A 141 5.55 -2.87 -31.14
N GLN A 142 6.16 -2.00 -31.95
CA GLN A 142 5.44 -1.02 -32.78
C GLN A 142 4.50 -1.69 -33.81
N ASP A 143 4.85 -2.89 -34.29
CA ASP A 143 4.05 -3.71 -35.19
C ASP A 143 2.66 -4.03 -34.61
N ILE A 144 2.57 -4.26 -33.30
CA ILE A 144 1.31 -4.53 -32.60
C ILE A 144 0.42 -3.27 -32.55
N ILE A 145 1.04 -2.10 -32.37
CA ILE A 145 0.33 -0.81 -32.33
C ILE A 145 -0.20 -0.46 -33.72
N ASP A 146 0.62 -0.64 -34.75
CA ASP A 146 0.25 -0.38 -36.13
C ASP A 146 -0.93 -1.29 -36.55
N GLU A 147 -0.86 -2.58 -36.21
CA GLU A 147 -1.93 -3.56 -36.43
C GLU A 147 -3.25 -3.19 -35.70
N TYR A 148 -3.16 -2.68 -34.46
CA TYR A 148 -4.32 -2.18 -33.72
C TYR A 148 -5.05 -1.06 -34.47
N PHE A 149 -4.33 -0.15 -35.13
CA PHE A 149 -4.92 0.94 -35.91
C PHE A 149 -5.51 0.49 -37.25
N GLU A 150 -4.98 -0.56 -37.86
CA GLU A 150 -5.48 -1.07 -39.14
C GLU A 150 -6.84 -1.79 -39.01
N ILE A 151 -7.12 -2.42 -37.87
CA ILE A 151 -8.23 -3.36 -37.72
C ILE A 151 -9.61 -2.68 -37.47
N GLN A 152 -9.67 -1.38 -37.13
CA GLN A 152 -10.91 -0.59 -36.96
C GLN A 152 -12.06 -1.26 -36.16
N TYR A 153 -11.77 -2.05 -35.12
CA TYR A 153 -12.81 -2.64 -34.26
C TYR A 153 -13.21 -1.75 -33.08
N ASP A 154 -14.44 -1.94 -32.59
CA ASP A 154 -15.04 -1.18 -31.51
C ASP A 154 -14.24 -1.33 -30.19
N ILE A 155 -14.03 -0.19 -29.54
CA ILE A 155 -12.91 0.13 -28.62
C ILE A 155 -13.02 -0.63 -27.27
N TYR A 156 -14.12 -1.36 -27.06
CA TYR A 156 -14.48 -1.99 -25.79
C TYR A 156 -14.29 -3.51 -25.71
N SER A 157 -13.76 -4.16 -26.76
CA SER A 157 -13.57 -5.63 -26.76
C SER A 157 -12.17 -6.08 -27.15
N ILE A 158 -11.18 -5.68 -26.35
CA ILE A 158 -9.81 -6.23 -26.40
C ILE A 158 -9.82 -7.77 -26.39
N GLY A 159 -10.79 -8.39 -25.70
CA GLY A 159 -10.99 -9.86 -25.71
C GLY A 159 -11.28 -10.46 -27.09
N THR A 160 -11.91 -9.72 -28.00
CA THR A 160 -12.20 -10.20 -29.38
C THR A 160 -10.96 -10.07 -30.28
N PHE A 161 -10.09 -9.08 -30.00
CA PHE A 161 -8.86 -8.82 -30.73
C PHE A 161 -7.76 -9.87 -30.46
N ILE A 162 -7.71 -10.37 -29.24
CA ILE A 162 -6.66 -11.29 -28.77
C ILE A 162 -6.93 -12.76 -29.18
N ASP A 163 -8.16 -13.10 -29.54
CA ASP A 163 -8.55 -14.49 -29.83
C ASP A 163 -8.14 -14.97 -31.25
N VAL A 164 -7.55 -14.09 -32.06
CA VAL A 164 -7.08 -14.39 -33.41
C VAL A 164 -5.57 -14.70 -33.41
N SER A 165 -5.22 -15.90 -32.93
CA SER A 165 -4.01 -16.68 -33.31
C SER A 165 -2.60 -16.30 -32.79
N ARG A 166 -2.41 -15.38 -31.83
CA ARG A 166 -1.06 -14.95 -31.36
C ARG A 166 -0.81 -15.11 -29.85
N ASP A 167 0.43 -14.78 -29.41
CA ASP A 167 0.82 -14.67 -28.00
C ASP A 167 -0.05 -13.59 -27.31
N LYS A 168 -1.12 -14.08 -26.69
CA LYS A 168 -2.15 -13.26 -26.04
C LYS A 168 -1.58 -12.35 -24.95
N ALA A 169 -0.54 -12.81 -24.25
CA ALA A 169 0.05 -12.07 -23.14
C ALA A 169 0.84 -10.86 -23.66
N GLN A 170 1.68 -11.06 -24.69
CA GLN A 170 2.46 -9.99 -25.29
C GLN A 170 1.57 -8.86 -25.84
N TYR A 171 0.55 -9.21 -26.63
CA TYR A 171 -0.40 -8.24 -27.18
C TYR A 171 -1.12 -7.43 -26.11
N THR A 172 -1.58 -8.11 -25.06
CA THR A 172 -2.29 -7.47 -23.94
C THR A 172 -1.39 -6.46 -23.25
N LYS A 173 -0.13 -6.81 -22.97
CA LYS A 173 0.84 -5.93 -22.31
C LYS A 173 1.12 -4.67 -23.14
N VAL A 174 1.37 -4.84 -24.43
CA VAL A 174 1.70 -3.72 -25.34
C VAL A 174 0.53 -2.76 -25.50
N LEU A 175 -0.69 -3.27 -25.71
CA LEU A 175 -1.87 -2.41 -25.83
C LEU A 175 -2.21 -1.70 -24.51
N ASN A 176 -2.02 -2.35 -23.36
CA ASN A 176 -2.15 -1.69 -22.06
C ASN A 176 -1.16 -0.54 -21.91
N ALA A 177 0.13 -0.79 -22.15
CA ALA A 177 1.16 0.23 -22.09
C ALA A 177 0.86 1.40 -23.05
N TYR A 178 0.32 1.09 -24.24
CA TYR A 178 -0.03 2.07 -25.24
C TYR A 178 -1.16 2.99 -24.76
N LEU A 179 -2.28 2.42 -24.34
CA LEU A 179 -3.45 3.16 -23.85
C LEU A 179 -3.10 3.99 -22.62
N VAL A 180 -2.39 3.41 -21.66
CA VAL A 180 -1.92 4.11 -20.46
C VAL A 180 -0.98 5.26 -20.81
N SER A 181 -0.05 5.05 -21.75
CA SER A 181 0.86 6.11 -22.22
C SER A 181 0.10 7.24 -22.93
N MET A 182 -0.89 6.92 -23.76
CA MET A 182 -1.76 7.91 -24.41
C MET A 182 -2.51 8.75 -23.39
N ASP A 183 -3.13 8.12 -22.40
CA ASP A 183 -3.87 8.83 -21.37
C ASP A 183 -2.92 9.68 -20.50
N MET A 184 -1.75 9.16 -20.11
CA MET A 184 -0.71 9.96 -19.43
C MET A 184 -0.28 11.18 -20.26
N GLN A 185 -0.01 11.02 -21.56
CA GLN A 185 0.33 12.14 -22.44
C GLN A 185 -0.80 13.17 -22.51
N LYS A 186 -2.05 12.70 -22.62
CA LYS A 186 -3.23 13.55 -22.67
C LYS A 186 -3.43 14.37 -21.39
N TYR A 187 -3.22 13.78 -20.21
CA TYR A 187 -3.48 14.44 -18.92
C TYR A 187 -2.27 15.13 -18.30
N LEU A 188 -1.06 14.58 -18.49
CA LEU A 188 0.19 15.08 -17.89
C LEU A 188 1.07 15.83 -18.91
N GLY A 189 0.78 15.74 -20.21
CA GLY A 189 1.63 16.27 -21.28
C GLY A 189 2.94 15.50 -21.48
N LYS A 190 3.09 14.36 -20.80
CA LYS A 190 4.25 13.48 -20.86
C LYS A 190 3.91 12.08 -20.33
N THR A 191 4.60 11.06 -20.83
CA THR A 191 4.63 9.72 -20.25
C THR A 191 5.72 9.69 -19.18
N ILE A 192 5.40 9.16 -18.01
CA ILE A 192 6.37 8.90 -16.93
C ILE A 192 6.41 7.40 -16.63
N PRO A 193 7.54 6.84 -16.16
CA PRO A 193 7.59 5.45 -15.71
C PRO A 193 6.50 5.18 -14.65
N ASP A 194 5.84 4.02 -14.73
CA ASP A 194 4.82 3.61 -13.76
C ASP A 194 5.48 3.06 -12.50
N THR A 195 6.20 3.95 -11.81
CA THR A 195 6.93 3.65 -10.59
C THR A 195 6.02 3.09 -9.50
N PHE A 196 4.71 3.28 -9.58
CA PHE A 196 3.78 2.67 -8.65
C PHE A 196 3.58 1.17 -8.95
N MET A 197 3.28 0.82 -10.20
CA MET A 197 3.12 -0.58 -10.57
C MET A 197 4.44 -1.34 -10.48
N GLU A 198 5.57 -0.69 -10.74
CA GLU A 198 6.90 -1.28 -10.56
C GLU A 198 7.10 -1.70 -9.11
N LYS A 199 6.68 -0.86 -8.16
CA LYS A 199 6.72 -1.16 -6.73
C LYS A 199 5.77 -2.28 -6.34
N PHE A 200 4.56 -2.31 -6.93
CA PHE A 200 3.60 -3.39 -6.71
C PHE A 200 4.14 -4.74 -7.19
N VAL A 201 4.60 -4.82 -8.45
CA VAL A 201 5.24 -6.03 -9.00
C VAL A 201 6.42 -6.44 -8.12
N TRP A 202 7.26 -5.49 -7.73
CA TRP A 202 8.43 -5.79 -6.91
C TRP A 202 8.05 -6.36 -5.54
N GLN A 203 7.02 -5.81 -4.90
CA GLN A 203 6.49 -6.31 -3.65
C GLN A 203 6.03 -7.76 -3.81
N GLU A 204 5.26 -8.07 -4.85
CA GLU A 204 4.80 -9.43 -5.16
C GLU A 204 5.96 -10.42 -5.34
N GLU A 205 7.00 -10.02 -6.07
CA GLU A 205 8.24 -10.81 -6.23
C GLU A 205 8.93 -11.12 -4.88
N GLN A 206 8.68 -10.33 -3.83
CA GLN A 206 9.30 -10.51 -2.53
C GLN A 206 8.47 -11.36 -1.56
N ILE A 207 7.16 -11.52 -1.75
CA ILE A 207 6.25 -12.16 -0.76
C ILE A 207 6.72 -13.57 -0.36
N GLY A 208 7.35 -14.31 -1.30
CA GLY A 208 7.89 -15.65 -1.05
C GLY A 208 9.27 -15.72 -0.42
N LYS A 209 9.95 -14.58 -0.16
CA LYS A 209 11.34 -14.56 0.34
C LYS A 209 11.44 -14.45 1.86
N THR A 210 10.31 -14.27 2.55
CA THR A 210 10.30 -14.15 4.00
C THR A 210 10.70 -15.47 4.66
N ILE A 211 11.61 -15.41 5.62
CA ILE A 211 12.02 -16.55 6.45
C ILE A 211 11.41 -16.36 7.84
N ASN A 212 10.55 -17.30 8.25
CA ASN A 212 9.80 -17.24 9.52
C ASN A 212 10.47 -18.04 10.66
N GLU A 213 11.77 -18.31 10.51
CA GLU A 213 12.58 -19.14 11.39
C GLU A 213 13.81 -18.36 11.84
N ASP A 214 14.35 -18.72 13.00
CA ASP A 214 15.50 -18.04 13.58
C ASP A 214 16.76 -18.26 12.74
N GLN A 215 17.27 -17.19 12.15
CA GLN A 215 18.59 -17.10 11.52
C GLN A 215 19.41 -15.95 12.11
N LEU A 216 19.11 -15.59 13.36
CA LEU A 216 19.80 -14.58 14.14
C LEU A 216 21.16 -15.12 14.63
N SER A 217 22.19 -14.25 14.64
CA SER A 217 23.46 -14.55 15.30
C SER A 217 23.25 -14.87 16.79
N THR A 218 24.04 -15.79 17.34
CA THR A 218 24.05 -16.05 18.79
C THR A 218 24.72 -14.93 19.60
N ASP A 219 25.50 -14.06 18.95
CA ASP A 219 26.18 -12.91 19.57
C ASP A 219 25.62 -11.59 19.03
N VAL A 220 24.39 -11.25 19.40
CA VAL A 220 23.77 -9.95 19.07
C VAL A 220 24.29 -8.90 20.04
N GLN A 221 25.14 -8.00 19.52
CA GLN A 221 25.74 -6.90 20.25
C GLN A 221 25.01 -5.58 19.99
N PHE A 222 24.46 -5.40 18.79
CA PHE A 222 23.81 -4.18 18.35
C PHE A 222 22.42 -4.46 17.77
N ILE A 223 21.43 -3.75 18.27
CA ILE A 223 20.05 -3.81 17.78
C ILE A 223 19.59 -2.44 17.30
N GLY A 224 18.72 -2.42 16.29
CA GLY A 224 18.27 -1.21 15.62
C GLY A 224 16.79 -0.93 15.86
N GLY A 225 16.41 0.35 15.84
CA GLY A 225 15.02 0.80 15.87
C GLY A 225 14.75 1.65 14.63
N VAL A 226 13.74 1.29 13.84
CA VAL A 226 13.38 1.99 12.59
C VAL A 226 11.96 2.53 12.67
N THR A 227 11.80 3.80 12.32
CA THR A 227 10.48 4.42 12.12
C THR A 227 10.51 5.28 10.87
N VAL A 228 9.35 5.45 10.24
CA VAL A 228 9.16 6.35 9.12
C VAL A 228 7.97 7.23 9.44
N ALA A 229 8.22 8.53 9.56
CA ALA A 229 7.20 9.55 9.78
C ALA A 229 6.92 10.29 8.48
N TYR A 230 5.70 10.74 8.27
CA TYR A 230 5.33 11.46 7.05
C TYR A 230 4.16 12.41 7.26
N HIS A 231 4.03 13.29 6.28
CA HIS A 231 2.94 14.24 6.18
C HIS A 231 2.38 14.21 4.76
N ASP A 232 1.28 13.49 4.55
CA ASP A 232 0.71 13.20 3.23
C ASP A 232 0.31 14.46 2.44
N ILE A 233 -0.03 15.54 3.15
CA ILE A 233 -0.41 16.83 2.55
C ILE A 233 0.81 17.55 1.97
N THR A 234 1.93 17.59 2.71
CA THR A 234 3.14 18.31 2.28
C THR A 234 4.11 17.40 1.55
N GLN A 235 3.82 16.09 1.44
CA GLN A 235 4.65 15.10 0.77
C GLN A 235 6.09 15.03 1.33
N VAL A 236 6.21 15.20 2.64
CA VAL A 236 7.47 15.04 3.37
C VAL A 236 7.48 13.70 4.08
N ILE A 237 8.59 12.98 3.97
CA ILE A 237 8.85 11.74 4.70
C ILE A 237 10.20 11.83 5.41
N VAL A 238 10.25 11.31 6.63
CA VAL A 238 11.44 11.25 7.46
C VAL A 238 11.60 9.81 7.96
N ALA A 239 12.65 9.15 7.49
CA ALA A 239 13.06 7.85 8.01
C ALA A 239 14.16 8.05 9.05
N VAL A 240 14.01 7.39 10.19
CA VAL A 240 14.98 7.41 11.28
C VAL A 240 15.35 5.98 11.65
N ILE A 241 16.64 5.76 11.81
CA ILE A 241 17.17 4.54 12.41
C ILE A 241 18.09 4.89 13.58
N THR A 242 17.93 4.19 14.68
CA THR A 242 18.79 4.24 15.86
C THR A 242 19.44 2.88 16.08
N VAL A 243 20.60 2.85 16.73
CA VAL A 243 21.33 1.64 17.08
C VAL A 243 21.67 1.67 18.55
N MET A 244 21.34 0.59 19.25
CA MET A 244 21.60 0.41 20.66
C MET A 244 22.56 -0.75 20.88
N ASN A 245 23.51 -0.59 21.80
CA ASN A 245 24.31 -1.70 22.29
C ASN A 245 23.50 -2.50 23.32
N VAL A 246 23.41 -3.82 23.14
CA VAL A 246 22.59 -4.71 23.99
C VAL A 246 23.07 -4.72 25.45
N ASN A 247 24.38 -4.69 25.67
CA ASN A 247 24.97 -4.80 27.00
C ASN A 247 24.86 -3.49 27.79
N SER A 248 25.16 -2.34 27.18
CA SER A 248 25.08 -1.05 27.86
C SER A 248 23.67 -0.45 27.87
N GLN A 249 22.78 -0.90 26.98
CA GLN A 249 21.46 -0.31 26.71
C GLN A 249 21.51 1.17 26.29
N GLU A 250 22.64 1.61 25.73
CA GLU A 250 22.83 2.98 25.25
C GLU A 250 22.69 3.06 23.73
N ILE A 251 22.13 4.17 23.23
CA ILE A 251 22.13 4.49 21.81
C ILE A 251 23.56 4.88 21.42
N VAL A 252 24.16 4.09 20.52
CA VAL A 252 25.56 4.23 20.08
C VAL A 252 25.71 4.79 18.67
N ASP A 253 24.63 4.76 17.88
CA ASP A 253 24.60 5.36 16.53
C ASP A 253 23.16 5.71 16.15
N GLN A 254 22.99 6.65 15.22
CA GLN A 254 21.70 7.01 14.65
C GLN A 254 21.87 7.69 13.28
N ALA A 255 20.88 7.54 12.42
CA ALA A 255 20.84 8.22 11.14
C ALA A 255 19.42 8.65 10.76
N ILE A 256 19.35 9.74 10.00
CA ILE A 256 18.11 10.37 9.54
C ILE A 256 18.20 10.55 8.02
N TYR A 257 17.10 10.26 7.33
CA TYR A 257 16.90 10.59 5.93
C TYR A 257 15.56 11.31 5.76
N THR A 258 15.58 12.43 5.03
CA THR A 258 14.38 13.23 4.74
C THR A 258 14.25 13.38 3.23
N GLU A 259 13.03 13.23 2.72
CA GLU A 259 12.66 13.48 1.32
C GLU A 259 11.41 14.38 1.30
N ASP A 260 11.39 15.40 0.44
CA ASP A 260 10.35 16.43 0.40
C ASP A 260 9.54 16.48 -0.91
N LYS A 261 9.62 15.42 -1.73
CA LYS A 261 8.91 15.31 -3.02
C LYS A 261 8.45 13.88 -3.29
N ILE A 262 7.88 13.22 -2.29
CA ILE A 262 7.38 11.87 -2.51
C ILE A 262 6.06 11.88 -3.29
N THR A 263 5.90 10.89 -4.16
CA THR A 263 4.59 10.53 -4.72
C THR A 263 3.65 10.15 -3.57
N MET A 264 2.34 10.42 -3.69
CA MET A 264 1.39 10.21 -2.60
C MET A 264 1.53 8.81 -1.98
N HIS A 265 1.67 8.78 -0.65
CA HIS A 265 1.70 7.57 0.12
C HIS A 265 0.33 6.87 0.02
N ILE A 266 0.33 5.60 -0.37
CA ILE A 266 -0.85 4.72 -0.26
C ILE A 266 -0.55 3.75 0.91
N PRO A 267 -0.99 4.10 2.12
CA PRO A 267 -0.73 3.30 3.30
C PRO A 267 -1.36 1.90 3.20
N ASP A 268 -0.78 0.95 3.94
CA ASP A 268 -1.34 -0.38 4.25
C ASP A 268 -1.55 -1.34 3.05
N VAL A 269 -1.16 -0.90 1.86
CA VAL A 269 -1.03 -1.76 0.67
C VAL A 269 0.45 -2.01 0.36
N PHE A 270 1.34 -1.09 0.74
CA PHE A 270 2.75 -1.07 0.33
C PHE A 270 3.72 -0.84 1.49
N GLY A 271 4.28 -1.91 2.08
CA GLY A 271 5.49 -1.81 2.89
C GLY A 271 6.67 -1.16 2.12
N PHE A 272 6.57 -1.13 0.79
CA PHE A 272 7.52 -0.52 -0.13
C PHE A 272 7.80 0.96 0.13
N ASN A 273 6.74 1.76 0.29
CA ASN A 273 6.88 3.22 0.30
C ASN A 273 7.72 3.69 1.49
N GLU A 274 7.63 3.03 2.63
CA GLU A 274 8.42 3.35 3.82
C GLU A 274 9.82 2.73 3.77
N THR A 275 9.92 1.50 3.24
CA THR A 275 11.16 0.70 3.27
C THR A 275 12.31 1.36 2.50
N VAL A 276 12.05 1.98 1.33
CA VAL A 276 13.12 2.64 0.55
C VAL A 276 13.83 3.73 1.36
N TRP A 277 13.05 4.53 2.10
CA TRP A 277 13.61 5.61 2.92
C TRP A 277 14.30 5.06 4.17
N ALA A 278 13.75 4.00 4.77
CA ALA A 278 14.42 3.28 5.86
C ALA A 278 15.79 2.73 5.44
N ILE A 279 15.92 2.17 4.24
CA ILE A 279 17.20 1.72 3.68
C ILE A 279 18.16 2.91 3.52
N LYS A 280 17.70 4.04 3.00
CA LYS A 280 18.52 5.26 2.86
C LYS A 280 19.02 5.80 4.20
N ALA A 281 18.24 5.69 5.26
CA ALA A 281 18.67 5.99 6.62
C ALA A 281 19.68 4.94 7.13
N PHE A 282 19.41 3.65 6.93
CA PHE A 282 20.31 2.55 7.30
C PHE A 282 21.68 2.64 6.64
N GLU A 283 21.76 3.02 5.37
CA GLU A 283 23.02 3.18 4.62
C GLU A 283 23.97 4.16 5.31
N LYS A 284 23.45 5.20 5.97
CA LYS A 284 24.22 6.24 6.67
C LYS A 284 24.79 5.81 8.03
N LEU A 285 24.35 4.68 8.59
CA LEU A 285 24.88 4.18 9.87
C LEU A 285 26.34 3.75 9.75
N THR A 286 27.14 4.06 10.76
CA THR A 286 28.50 3.55 10.92
C THR A 286 28.48 2.17 11.56
N ILE A 287 27.63 1.97 12.58
CA ILE A 287 27.45 0.69 13.27
C ILE A 287 26.20 0.00 12.70
N LYS A 288 26.36 -1.19 12.11
CA LYS A 288 25.23 -1.94 11.55
C LYS A 288 24.60 -2.86 12.62
N PRO A 289 23.30 -2.71 12.93
CA PRO A 289 22.61 -3.60 13.86
C PRO A 289 22.43 -5.00 13.26
N GLN A 290 22.36 -6.01 14.12
CA GLN A 290 22.17 -7.42 13.76
C GLN A 290 20.71 -7.88 13.87
N LEU A 291 19.86 -7.06 14.50
CA LEU A 291 18.42 -7.23 14.63
C LEU A 291 17.76 -5.86 14.59
N ILE A 292 16.66 -5.69 13.87
CA ILE A 292 15.97 -4.40 13.75
C ILE A 292 14.50 -4.53 14.17
N PHE A 293 14.08 -3.65 15.08
CA PHE A 293 12.68 -3.44 15.44
C PHE A 293 12.11 -2.31 14.59
N CYS A 294 10.93 -2.53 13.98
CA CYS A 294 10.28 -1.54 13.11
C CYS A 294 8.98 -1.02 13.75
N ASP A 295 8.72 0.29 13.67
CA ASP A 295 7.45 0.94 14.04
C ASP A 295 6.43 0.70 12.93
N GLY A 296 6.00 -0.55 12.82
CA GLY A 296 5.14 -1.03 11.75
C GLY A 296 4.98 -2.53 11.81
N HIS A 297 4.26 -3.08 10.85
CA HIS A 297 3.96 -4.51 10.79
C HIS A 297 5.01 -5.28 9.97
N GLY A 298 5.13 -6.58 10.24
CA GLY A 298 5.79 -7.56 9.38
C GLY A 298 4.77 -8.37 8.60
N ILE A 299 4.70 -9.68 8.84
CA ILE A 299 3.73 -10.59 8.20
C ILE A 299 2.28 -10.33 8.65
N GLU A 300 2.05 -9.57 9.73
CA GLU A 300 0.73 -9.05 10.11
C GLU A 300 0.30 -7.92 9.15
N HIS A 301 0.10 -8.27 7.89
CA HIS A 301 -0.25 -7.38 6.80
C HIS A 301 -1.11 -8.16 5.79
N PRO A 302 -2.08 -7.54 5.08
CA PRO A 302 -2.93 -8.25 4.12
C PRO A 302 -2.15 -9.11 3.11
N LYS A 303 -0.97 -8.61 2.69
CA LYS A 303 -0.03 -9.29 1.78
C LYS A 303 1.17 -9.97 2.46
N ASN A 304 1.18 -10.11 3.78
CA ASN A 304 2.33 -10.56 4.57
C ASN A 304 3.63 -9.74 4.33
N MET A 305 3.51 -8.48 3.88
CA MET A 305 4.62 -7.65 3.39
C MET A 305 4.55 -6.23 3.97
N GLY A 306 4.51 -6.14 5.30
CA GLY A 306 4.67 -4.88 6.01
C GLY A 306 6.12 -4.36 5.99
N LEU A 307 6.34 -3.17 6.56
CA LEU A 307 7.64 -2.52 6.67
C LEU A 307 8.74 -3.45 7.20
N ALA A 308 8.47 -4.18 8.30
CA ALA A 308 9.48 -5.03 8.91
C ALA A 308 9.91 -6.17 7.99
N THR A 309 8.94 -6.81 7.32
CA THR A 309 9.21 -7.91 6.39
C THR A 309 10.02 -7.43 5.20
N PHE A 310 9.56 -6.35 4.56
CA PHE A 310 10.20 -5.89 3.35
C PHE A 310 11.61 -5.33 3.62
N LEU A 311 11.78 -4.56 4.70
CA LEU A 311 13.10 -4.07 5.13
C LEU A 311 14.06 -5.23 5.43
N GLY A 312 13.58 -6.27 6.13
CA GLY A 312 14.40 -7.43 6.48
C GLY A 312 14.90 -8.19 5.27
N ILE A 313 14.03 -8.39 4.26
CA ILE A 313 14.40 -9.01 2.98
C ILE A 313 15.44 -8.16 2.24
N GLN A 314 15.25 -6.84 2.18
CA GLN A 314 16.15 -5.97 1.43
C GLN A 314 17.53 -5.83 2.08
N LEU A 315 17.60 -5.82 3.41
CA LEU A 315 18.86 -5.73 4.14
C LEU A 315 19.49 -7.10 4.42
N ASP A 316 18.75 -8.19 4.22
CA ASP A 316 19.11 -9.56 4.61
C ASP A 316 19.39 -9.71 6.13
N ILE A 317 18.74 -8.88 6.94
CA ILE A 317 18.91 -8.77 8.40
C ILE A 317 17.62 -9.22 9.12
N PRO A 318 17.71 -9.91 10.27
CA PRO A 318 16.56 -10.20 11.13
C PRO A 318 15.76 -8.95 11.50
N THR A 319 14.43 -9.00 11.33
CA THR A 319 13.53 -7.87 11.61
C THR A 319 12.28 -8.29 12.36
N ILE A 320 11.79 -7.41 13.24
CA ILE A 320 10.56 -7.59 14.02
C ILE A 320 9.64 -6.40 13.79
N GLY A 321 8.37 -6.64 13.45
CA GLY A 321 7.34 -5.62 13.44
C GLY A 321 6.80 -5.36 14.86
N CYS A 322 6.80 -4.11 15.30
CA CYS A 322 6.32 -3.66 16.61
C CYS A 322 5.31 -2.53 16.45
N ALA A 323 4.05 -2.89 16.19
CA ALA A 323 3.00 -1.90 15.93
C ALA A 323 2.21 -1.52 17.18
N LYS A 324 1.77 -0.25 17.24
CA LYS A 324 0.93 0.29 18.33
C LYS A 324 -0.55 0.00 18.14
N LYS A 325 -0.95 -0.21 16.88
CA LYS A 325 -2.30 -0.54 16.42
C LYS A 325 -2.24 -1.87 15.68
N ARG A 326 -3.38 -2.55 15.60
CA ARG A 326 -3.54 -3.79 14.85
C ARG A 326 -3.88 -3.44 13.40
N LEU A 327 -3.26 -4.13 12.44
CA LEU A 327 -3.61 -3.96 11.03
C LEU A 327 -4.54 -5.09 10.55
N VAL A 328 -4.14 -6.34 10.79
CA VAL A 328 -4.95 -7.53 10.47
C VAL A 328 -4.90 -8.54 11.63
N GLY A 329 -5.69 -9.59 11.50
CA GLY A 329 -5.73 -10.67 12.49
C GLY A 329 -6.77 -10.44 13.58
N TYR A 330 -7.48 -11.51 13.92
CA TYR A 330 -8.50 -11.50 14.94
C TYR A 330 -8.00 -12.18 16.23
N TYR A 331 -8.38 -11.59 17.36
CA TYR A 331 -8.34 -12.20 18.67
C TYR A 331 -9.46 -11.58 19.52
N LYS A 332 -9.90 -12.29 20.56
CA LYS A 332 -10.83 -11.73 21.54
C LYS A 332 -10.05 -10.98 22.60
N LYS A 333 -10.39 -9.70 22.80
CA LYS A 333 -9.69 -8.83 23.76
C LYS A 333 -9.78 -9.35 25.20
N GLU A 334 -10.91 -9.95 25.57
CA GLU A 334 -11.13 -10.56 26.89
C GLU A 334 -10.21 -11.75 27.19
N ASP A 335 -9.68 -12.42 26.16
CA ASP A 335 -8.77 -13.56 26.32
C ASP A 335 -7.31 -13.10 26.53
N LEU A 336 -7.01 -11.82 26.33
CA LEU A 336 -5.69 -11.25 26.60
C LEU A 336 -5.61 -10.73 28.04
N GLY A 337 -4.83 -11.41 28.88
CA GLY A 337 -4.58 -10.96 30.24
C GLY A 337 -3.88 -9.59 30.33
N ASP A 338 -3.97 -8.95 31.50
CA ASP A 338 -3.46 -7.60 31.75
C ASP A 338 -2.05 -7.55 32.33
N LYS A 339 -1.42 -8.70 32.60
CA LYS A 339 -0.07 -8.77 33.17
C LYS A 339 0.98 -8.65 32.09
N ARG A 340 2.17 -8.17 32.46
CA ARG A 340 3.32 -8.13 31.55
C ARG A 340 3.62 -9.54 31.02
N ALA A 341 3.93 -9.63 29.74
CA ALA A 341 4.16 -10.85 28.97
C ALA A 341 2.92 -11.70 28.64
N ASP A 342 1.72 -11.32 29.12
CA ASP A 342 0.48 -11.89 28.61
C ASP A 342 0.39 -11.64 27.10
N ARG A 343 0.07 -12.71 26.35
CA ARG A 343 0.07 -12.69 24.89
C ARG A 343 -0.96 -13.64 24.32
N ILE A 344 -1.48 -13.28 23.16
CA ILE A 344 -2.43 -14.10 22.40
C ILE A 344 -2.12 -13.99 20.91
N GLU A 345 -2.34 -15.07 20.19
CA GLU A 345 -2.10 -15.15 18.75
C GLU A 345 -3.11 -14.29 17.98
N LEU A 346 -2.63 -13.63 16.93
CA LEU A 346 -3.43 -12.95 15.94
C LEU A 346 -3.65 -13.89 14.76
N ILE A 347 -4.91 -14.23 14.49
CA ILE A 347 -5.27 -15.15 13.42
C ILE A 347 -5.81 -14.38 12.21
N PHE A 348 -5.12 -14.46 11.07
CA PHE A 348 -5.54 -13.90 9.79
C PHE A 348 -5.38 -14.96 8.70
N ASP A 349 -6.36 -15.11 7.82
CA ASP A 349 -6.38 -16.17 6.79
C ASP A 349 -6.03 -17.57 7.35
N GLN A 350 -6.67 -17.93 8.48
CA GLN A 350 -6.46 -19.21 9.18
C GLN A 350 -5.00 -19.47 9.63
N LYS A 351 -4.13 -18.45 9.62
CA LYS A 351 -2.72 -18.53 10.02
C LYS A 351 -2.44 -17.58 11.17
N VAL A 352 -1.46 -17.93 11.98
CA VAL A 352 -0.90 -17.02 12.99
C VAL A 352 -0.02 -16.01 12.27
N VAL A 353 -0.38 -14.73 12.32
CA VAL A 353 0.36 -13.64 11.68
C VAL A 353 1.11 -12.75 12.68
N GLY A 354 0.88 -12.96 13.97
CA GLY A 354 1.54 -12.19 15.02
C GLY A 354 0.96 -12.52 16.40
N LYS A 355 1.33 -11.72 17.40
CA LYS A 355 0.79 -11.79 18.75
C LYS A 355 0.44 -10.39 19.25
N ALA A 356 -0.73 -10.23 19.86
CA ALA A 356 -0.95 -9.10 20.74
C ALA A 356 -0.21 -9.37 22.05
N LEU A 357 0.68 -8.47 22.45
CA LEU A 357 1.61 -8.63 23.56
C LEU A 357 1.48 -7.49 24.57
N ARG A 358 1.30 -7.84 25.84
CA ARG A 358 1.29 -6.90 26.96
C ARG A 358 2.71 -6.63 27.43
N THR A 359 3.34 -5.55 26.95
CA THR A 359 4.69 -5.15 27.38
C THR A 359 4.70 -4.41 28.72
N LYS A 360 3.59 -3.75 29.05
CA LYS A 360 3.37 -3.05 30.32
C LYS A 360 1.97 -3.32 30.86
N GLU A 361 1.88 -3.58 32.16
CA GLU A 361 0.61 -3.86 32.83
C GLU A 361 -0.41 -2.72 32.67
N ASN A 362 -1.69 -3.07 32.54
CA ASN A 362 -2.80 -2.12 32.42
C ASN A 362 -2.65 -1.10 31.27
N THR A 363 -1.88 -1.43 30.23
CA THR A 363 -1.77 -0.62 29.01
C THR A 363 -2.23 -1.41 27.79
N ASN A 364 -2.57 -0.69 26.73
CA ASN A 364 -2.88 -1.32 25.45
C ASN A 364 -1.71 -2.21 25.00
N PRO A 365 -1.98 -3.43 24.51
CA PRO A 365 -0.93 -4.28 23.97
C PRO A 365 -0.24 -3.61 22.79
N ILE A 366 0.93 -4.13 22.43
CA ILE A 366 1.53 -3.89 21.12
C ILE A 366 1.34 -5.14 20.27
N TYR A 367 1.42 -5.00 18.96
CA TYR A 367 1.23 -6.08 18.01
C TYR A 367 2.59 -6.45 17.43
N VAL A 368 3.04 -7.65 17.79
CA VAL A 368 4.36 -8.18 17.41
C VAL A 368 4.18 -9.16 16.27
N SER A 369 4.90 -8.93 15.18
CA SER A 369 4.88 -9.82 14.01
C SER A 369 6.29 -10.08 13.50
N ILE A 370 6.47 -11.26 12.88
CA ILE A 370 7.71 -11.62 12.21
C ILE A 370 7.94 -10.63 11.07
N GLY A 371 9.14 -10.04 10.99
CA GLY A 371 9.61 -9.38 9.78
C GLY A 371 10.31 -10.38 8.87
N HIS A 372 11.54 -10.75 9.20
CA HIS A 372 12.39 -11.65 8.40
C HIS A 372 13.42 -12.34 9.30
N LYS A 373 13.82 -13.59 8.98
CA LYS A 373 14.89 -14.36 9.63
C LYS A 373 14.77 -14.50 11.16
N ILE A 374 13.54 -14.51 11.66
CA ILE A 374 13.25 -14.65 13.08
C ILE A 374 11.92 -15.37 13.28
N SER A 375 11.84 -16.21 14.30
CA SER A 375 10.59 -16.87 14.70
C SER A 375 9.72 -15.91 15.51
N LEU A 376 8.41 -16.17 15.55
CA LEU A 376 7.47 -15.34 16.31
C LEU A 376 7.76 -15.38 17.83
N GLU A 377 8.20 -16.53 18.34
CA GLU A 377 8.49 -16.67 19.77
C GLU A 377 9.77 -15.91 20.14
N THR A 378 10.83 -16.05 19.33
CA THR A 378 12.07 -15.27 19.51
C THR A 378 11.82 -13.77 19.36
N SER A 379 10.94 -13.37 18.43
CA SER A 379 10.50 -11.97 18.28
C SER A 379 9.88 -11.43 19.58
N VAL A 380 8.96 -12.18 20.19
CA VAL A 380 8.32 -11.78 21.46
C VAL A 380 9.33 -11.67 22.60
N ASN A 381 10.27 -12.60 22.69
CA ASN A 381 11.31 -12.56 23.73
C ASN A 381 12.18 -11.31 23.61
N TRP A 382 12.67 -11.00 22.41
CA TRP A 382 13.44 -9.80 22.13
C TRP A 382 12.67 -8.51 22.43
N VAL A 383 11.38 -8.47 22.08
CA VAL A 383 10.52 -7.34 22.40
C VAL A 383 10.40 -7.18 23.92
N LEU A 384 10.14 -8.25 24.67
CA LEU A 384 10.06 -8.17 26.14
C LEU A 384 11.40 -7.75 26.78
N GLU A 385 12.53 -8.23 26.28
CA GLU A 385 13.86 -7.86 26.80
C GLU A 385 14.16 -6.37 26.61
N THR A 386 13.63 -5.76 25.54
CA THR A 386 13.88 -4.37 25.15
C THR A 386 12.78 -3.39 25.59
N THR A 387 11.69 -3.87 26.20
CA THR A 387 10.58 -3.05 26.73
C THR A 387 10.57 -3.04 28.28
N GLN A 388 11.72 -2.83 28.93
CA GLN A 388 11.80 -2.81 30.40
C GLN A 388 11.30 -1.48 31.00
N SER A 389 11.70 -0.36 30.39
CA SER A 389 11.35 1.00 30.82
C SER A 389 10.19 1.61 30.02
N THR A 390 9.92 1.06 28.84
CA THR A 390 9.07 1.64 27.81
C THR A 390 8.02 0.66 27.30
N ARG A 391 6.94 1.15 26.69
CA ARG A 391 5.89 0.29 26.10
C ARG A 391 6.36 -0.37 24.79
N LEU A 392 7.24 0.30 24.06
CA LEU A 392 7.90 -0.21 22.84
C LEU A 392 9.37 -0.49 23.14
N PRO A 393 10.06 -1.29 22.31
CA PRO A 393 11.51 -1.46 22.41
C PRO A 393 12.20 -0.09 22.56
N PHE A 394 13.03 0.09 23.58
CA PHE A 394 13.62 1.40 23.89
C PHE A 394 14.35 2.02 22.69
N VAL A 395 15.09 1.19 21.93
CA VAL A 395 15.75 1.61 20.68
C VAL A 395 14.77 2.17 19.66
N LEU A 396 13.58 1.55 19.52
CA LEU A 396 12.53 2.01 18.62
C LEU A 396 11.86 3.29 19.12
N GLU A 397 11.62 3.40 20.42
CA GLU A 397 11.05 4.61 21.01
C GLU A 397 11.95 5.83 20.79
N LYS A 398 13.27 5.65 20.84
CA LYS A 398 14.25 6.70 20.51
C LYS A 398 14.18 7.13 19.05
N ALA A 399 14.01 6.18 18.12
CA ALA A 399 13.81 6.52 16.71
C ALA A 399 12.53 7.35 16.49
N ILE A 400 11.43 6.97 17.16
CA ILE A 400 10.14 7.69 17.12
C ILE A 400 10.26 9.10 17.70
N GLU A 401 10.99 9.26 18.81
CA GLU A 401 11.25 10.55 19.43
C GLU A 401 11.98 11.49 18.47
N ILE A 402 13.06 11.01 17.84
CA ILE A 402 13.84 11.78 16.85
C ILE A 402 12.97 12.12 15.63
N ALA A 403 12.19 11.17 15.11
CA ALA A 403 11.31 11.41 13.98
C ALA A 403 10.28 12.52 14.26
N ARG A 404 9.71 12.56 15.47
CA ARG A 404 8.81 13.64 15.91
C ARG A 404 9.50 14.99 16.06
N GLN A 405 10.78 15.02 16.40
CA GLN A 405 11.54 16.27 16.44
C GLN A 405 11.81 16.81 15.03
N GLN A 406 12.06 15.92 14.06
CA GLN A 406 12.31 16.28 12.67
C GLN A 406 11.03 16.63 11.89
N LEU A 407 9.93 15.95 12.20
CA LEU A 407 8.62 16.18 11.62
C LEU A 407 7.56 16.24 12.74
N PRO A 408 7.38 17.41 13.38
CA PRO A 408 6.44 17.58 14.48
C PRO A 408 4.98 17.45 14.06
N GLU A 409 4.65 17.97 12.87
CA GLU A 409 3.33 17.86 12.27
C GLU A 409 3.32 16.62 11.36
N GLN A 410 2.71 15.55 11.84
CA GLN A 410 2.54 14.31 11.09
C GLN A 410 1.07 14.18 10.70
N PHE A 411 0.83 13.84 9.43
CA PHE A 411 -0.50 13.64 8.91
C PHE A 411 -0.50 12.44 7.99
N ARG A 412 -1.28 11.43 8.37
CA ARG A 412 -1.50 10.19 7.60
C ARG A 412 -2.97 10.09 7.24
N ILE A 413 -3.24 9.90 5.96
CA ILE A 413 -4.54 9.49 5.46
C ILE A 413 -4.61 7.99 5.64
N ASP A 414 -5.20 7.56 6.75
CA ASP A 414 -5.45 6.16 7.02
C ASP A 414 -6.75 5.74 6.35
N PHE A 415 -6.68 4.74 5.45
CA PHE A 415 -7.82 4.19 4.71
C PHE A 415 -8.45 2.95 5.38
N MET A 416 -7.76 2.37 6.37
CA MET A 416 -8.14 1.10 7.02
C MET A 416 -8.52 1.30 8.51
N ASN A 417 -8.49 2.52 9.02
CA ASN A 417 -8.83 2.81 10.41
C ASN A 417 -10.32 2.66 10.70
N ASP A 418 -10.67 1.68 11.53
CA ASP A 418 -12.02 1.49 12.08
C ASP A 418 -12.39 2.53 13.16
N GLU A 419 -11.44 3.35 13.64
CA GLU A 419 -11.72 4.42 14.60
C GLU A 419 -12.23 5.67 13.88
N LEU A 420 -13.25 6.33 14.48
CA LEU A 420 -13.78 7.63 14.05
C LEU A 420 -12.65 8.65 13.84
N ASN A 421 -12.14 8.74 12.62
CA ASN A 421 -11.28 9.82 12.21
C ASN A 421 -12.18 10.98 11.71
N GLN A 422 -11.81 12.22 12.04
CA GLN A 422 -12.57 13.41 11.66
C GLN A 422 -12.64 13.64 10.12
N TYR A 423 -11.99 12.78 9.33
CA TYR A 423 -11.87 12.85 7.88
C TYR A 423 -12.59 11.69 7.16
N GLY A 424 -13.38 10.90 7.89
CA GLY A 424 -14.26 9.86 7.39
C GLY A 424 -13.57 8.55 6.97
N ILE A 425 -13.58 7.57 7.87
CA ILE A 425 -13.91 6.18 7.52
C ILE A 425 -15.26 5.86 8.14
N ILE A 426 -16.13 5.29 7.31
CA ILE A 426 -17.54 4.99 7.57
C ILE A 426 -17.62 3.67 8.35
N LYS A 427 -18.55 3.61 9.30
CA LYS A 427 -19.00 2.40 10.02
C LYS A 427 -19.37 1.23 9.11
#